data_AF-A5DMG7-F1
#
_entry.id   AF-A5DMG7-F1
#
_cell.length_a   1.000
_cell.length_b   1.000
_cell.length_c   1.000
_cell.angle_alpha   90.00
_cell.angle_beta   90.00
_cell.angle_gamma   90.00
#
_symmetry.space_group_name_H-M   'P 1'
#
loop_
_entity.id
_entity.type
_entity.pdbx_description
1 polymer ?
#
loop_
_entity_poly.entity_id
_entity_poly.type
_entity_poly.pdbx_seq_one_letter_code
_entity_poly.pdbx_strand_id
1 'polypeptide(L)'
;MSVNTLLGDPDRVNYKPYLACDGSEQEKNTIELFAFGDYCHYQKYRENYIDLDPESWLKLIKLTALTNASKYEGTTVSQEEFCREITPALAIFQEKTNRAMHVDQLFIELVDQGWVELKLNDASKSVRVENVIALRDAYSGEELRVLHRDDVVDKDVQLATEKIRQWSKKLTTS
;
A
#
# COMPACT_ATOMS: atom_id res chain seq x y z
N MET A 1 -11.81 15.89 13.59
CA MET A 1 -12.00 14.93 12.48
C MET A 1 -11.73 13.56 13.07
N SER A 2 -12.62 12.57 12.93
CA SER A 2 -12.34 11.23 13.44
C SER A 2 -11.27 10.56 12.58
N VAL A 3 -10.49 9.65 13.15
CA VAL A 3 -9.45 8.91 12.42
C VAL A 3 -10.06 8.13 11.25
N ASN A 4 -11.21 7.50 11.43
CA ASN A 4 -11.90 6.81 10.31
C ASN A 4 -12.26 7.76 9.16
N THR A 5 -12.69 8.99 9.43
CA THR A 5 -12.92 9.98 8.35
C THR A 5 -11.63 10.36 7.63
N LEU A 6 -10.51 10.43 8.35
CA LEU A 6 -9.19 10.68 7.75
C LEU A 6 -8.73 9.48 6.88
N LEU A 7 -8.91 8.26 7.39
CA LEU A 7 -8.48 7.02 6.73
C LEU A 7 -9.33 6.70 5.50
N GLY A 8 -10.64 6.96 5.55
CA GLY A 8 -11.58 6.71 4.45
C GLY A 8 -11.49 7.69 3.27
N ASP A 9 -10.74 8.79 3.40
CA ASP A 9 -10.56 9.79 2.33
C ASP A 9 -10.01 9.11 1.05
N PRO A 10 -10.79 9.05 -0.06
CA PRO A 10 -10.44 8.27 -1.24
C PRO A 10 -9.23 8.82 -1.99
N ASP A 11 -8.91 10.11 -1.85
CA ASP A 11 -7.83 10.76 -2.60
C ASP A 11 -6.51 10.80 -1.80
N ARG A 12 -6.58 10.52 -0.50
CA ARG A 12 -5.41 10.57 0.39
C ARG A 12 -4.56 9.32 0.32
N VAL A 13 -3.31 9.44 -0.11
CA VAL A 13 -2.33 8.32 -0.09
C VAL A 13 -1.17 8.55 0.89
N ASN A 14 -1.11 9.75 1.49
CA ASN A 14 -0.07 10.16 2.41
C ASN A 14 -0.67 10.49 3.79
N TYR A 15 -0.14 9.83 4.80
CA TYR A 15 -0.56 9.83 6.19
C TYR A 15 0.56 10.26 7.15
N LYS A 16 1.82 10.34 6.68
CA LYS A 16 2.97 10.81 7.47
C LYS A 16 2.74 12.14 8.21
N PRO A 17 2.10 13.17 7.63
CA PRO A 17 1.79 14.42 8.36
C PRO A 17 0.91 14.22 9.60
N TYR A 18 0.21 13.09 9.70
CA TYR A 18 -0.72 12.77 10.77
C TYR A 18 -0.12 11.82 11.83
N LEU A 19 1.14 11.39 11.69
CA LEU A 19 1.79 10.51 12.68
C LEU A 19 1.94 11.14 14.07
N ALA A 20 1.87 12.47 14.14
CA ALA A 20 1.92 13.24 15.38
C ALA A 20 0.52 13.67 15.86
N CYS A 21 -0.56 13.08 15.33
CA CYS A 21 -1.90 13.44 15.76
C CYS A 21 -2.15 13.05 17.23
N ASP A 22 -2.96 13.86 17.90
CA ASP A 22 -3.54 13.48 19.18
C ASP A 22 -4.55 12.34 18.97
N GLY A 23 -4.53 11.34 19.85
CA GLY A 23 -5.38 10.16 19.75
C GLY A 23 -4.91 9.03 20.67
N SER A 24 -5.68 7.95 20.69
CA SER A 24 -5.30 6.69 21.33
C SER A 24 -4.08 6.06 20.64
N GLU A 25 -3.38 5.16 21.33
CA GLU A 25 -2.24 4.46 20.74
C GLU A 25 -2.65 3.62 19.52
N GLN A 26 -3.81 2.96 19.56
CA GLN A 26 -4.31 2.20 18.41
C GLN A 26 -4.59 3.09 17.19
N GLU A 27 -5.08 4.31 17.39
CA GLU A 27 -5.29 5.28 16.30
C GLU A 27 -3.96 5.69 15.67
N LYS A 28 -2.96 6.04 16.48
CA LYS A 28 -1.62 6.39 16.00
C LYS A 28 -0.97 5.23 15.25
N ASN A 29 -1.08 4.02 15.78
CA ASN A 29 -0.60 2.80 15.15
C ASN A 29 -1.29 2.55 13.80
N THR A 30 -2.59 2.85 13.71
CA THR A 30 -3.34 2.69 12.45
C THR A 30 -2.93 3.73 11.41
N ILE A 31 -2.62 4.95 11.82
CA ILE A 31 -2.07 5.96 10.91
C ILE A 31 -0.67 5.55 10.42
N GLU A 32 0.17 5.00 11.29
CA GLU A 32 1.46 4.41 10.91
C GLU A 32 1.30 3.29 9.87
N LEU A 33 0.34 2.38 10.09
CA LEU A 33 0.00 1.33 9.14
C LEU A 33 -0.39 1.89 7.77
N PHE A 34 -1.20 2.96 7.71
CA PHE A 34 -1.60 3.57 6.45
C PHE A 34 -0.48 4.37 5.79
N ALA A 35 0.46 4.92 6.57
CA ALA A 35 1.65 5.58 6.04
C ALA A 35 2.61 4.56 5.41
N PHE A 36 2.98 3.51 6.14
CA PHE A 36 4.13 2.67 5.77
C PHE A 36 3.81 1.18 5.57
N GLY A 37 2.75 0.68 6.21
CA GLY A 37 2.38 -0.73 6.18
C GLY A 37 1.40 -1.09 5.06
N ASP A 38 0.80 -2.26 5.17
CA ASP A 38 -0.17 -2.80 4.23
C ASP A 38 -1.15 -3.74 4.94
N TYR A 39 -2.04 -4.38 4.18
CA TYR A 39 -3.02 -5.30 4.74
C TYR A 39 -2.39 -6.49 5.50
N CYS A 40 -1.24 -7.02 5.05
CA CYS A 40 -0.57 -8.11 5.74
C CYS A 40 -0.08 -7.68 7.13
N HIS A 41 0.43 -6.45 7.24
CA HIS A 41 0.80 -5.88 8.54
C HIS A 41 -0.40 -5.68 9.47
N TYR A 42 -1.55 -5.26 8.92
CA TYR A 42 -2.79 -5.16 9.68
C TYR A 42 -3.23 -6.49 10.27
N GLN A 43 -3.15 -7.57 9.48
CA GLN A 43 -3.46 -8.91 9.97
C GLN A 43 -2.45 -9.39 11.02
N LYS A 44 -1.14 -9.21 10.76
CA LYS A 44 -0.05 -9.67 11.62
C LYS A 44 -0.11 -9.06 13.02
N TYR A 45 -0.46 -7.78 13.11
CA TYR A 45 -0.46 -7.01 14.37
C TYR A 45 -1.84 -6.50 14.79
N ARG A 46 -2.89 -7.25 14.45
CA ARG A 46 -4.30 -6.82 14.52
C ARG A 46 -4.74 -6.16 15.84
N GLU A 47 -4.24 -6.64 16.97
CA GLU A 47 -4.58 -6.14 18.31
C GLU A 47 -4.10 -4.70 18.56
N ASN A 48 -3.11 -4.24 17.79
CA ASN A 48 -2.52 -2.90 17.93
C ASN A 48 -3.24 -1.83 17.11
N TYR A 49 -4.22 -2.21 16.29
CA TYR A 49 -4.92 -1.30 15.39
C TYR A 49 -6.40 -1.16 15.77
N ILE A 50 -7.00 -0.04 15.38
CA ILE A 50 -8.45 0.15 15.50
C ILE A 50 -9.19 -0.78 14.53
N ASP A 51 -10.46 -1.02 14.83
CA ASP A 51 -11.35 -1.69 13.90
C ASP A 51 -11.66 -0.76 12.72
N LEU A 52 -11.19 -1.16 11.54
CA LEU A 52 -11.46 -0.42 10.31
C LEU A 52 -12.92 -0.60 9.89
N ASP A 53 -13.58 0.52 9.61
CA ASP A 53 -14.85 0.52 8.90
C ASP A 53 -14.67 0.07 7.43
N PRO A 54 -15.76 -0.23 6.70
CA PRO A 54 -15.65 -0.72 5.33
C PRO A 54 -14.84 0.20 4.40
N GLU A 55 -14.96 1.51 4.54
CA GLU A 55 -14.27 2.47 3.68
C GLU A 55 -12.77 2.48 3.95
N SER A 56 -12.37 2.53 5.21
CA SER A 56 -10.97 2.46 5.64
C SER A 56 -10.34 1.11 5.30
N TRP A 57 -11.11 0.02 5.41
CA TRP A 57 -10.64 -1.31 5.03
C TRP A 57 -10.36 -1.40 3.53
N LEU A 58 -11.32 -0.96 2.71
CA LEU A 58 -11.15 -0.90 1.26
C LEU A 58 -9.95 -0.02 0.88
N LYS A 59 -9.79 1.12 1.57
CA LYS A 59 -8.64 1.99 1.38
C LYS A 59 -7.31 1.28 1.64
N LEU A 60 -7.20 0.53 2.73
CA LEU A 60 -5.98 -0.22 3.04
C LEU A 60 -5.66 -1.28 1.97
N ILE A 61 -6.69 -1.94 1.42
CA ILE A 61 -6.53 -2.88 0.30
C ILE A 61 -5.98 -2.14 -0.93
N LYS A 62 -6.54 -0.97 -1.27
CA LYS A 62 -6.05 -0.14 -2.39
C LYS A 62 -4.61 0.33 -2.17
N LEU A 63 -4.25 0.74 -0.96
CA LEU A 63 -2.87 1.14 -0.63
C LEU A 63 -1.89 -0.04 -0.72
N THR A 64 -2.34 -1.24 -0.36
CA THR A 64 -1.57 -2.49 -0.55
C THR A 64 -1.35 -2.75 -2.04
N ALA A 65 -2.39 -2.60 -2.86
CA ALA A 65 -2.30 -2.73 -4.30
C ALA A 65 -1.37 -1.68 -4.94
N LEU A 66 -1.40 -0.43 -4.45
CA LEU A 66 -0.51 0.64 -4.88
C LEU A 66 0.96 0.32 -4.56
N THR A 67 1.23 -0.22 -3.37
CA THR A 67 2.57 -0.72 -3.01
C THR A 67 3.01 -1.83 -3.94
N ASN A 68 2.14 -2.77 -4.30
CA ASN A 68 2.48 -3.82 -5.26
C ASN A 68 2.69 -3.28 -6.67
N ALA A 69 1.88 -2.32 -7.13
CA ALA A 69 2.11 -1.65 -8.41
C ALA A 69 3.49 -0.99 -8.46
N SER A 70 3.91 -0.32 -7.38
CA SER A 70 5.23 0.33 -7.29
C SER A 70 6.38 -0.67 -7.46
N LYS A 71 6.22 -1.91 -6.97
CA LYS A 71 7.25 -2.96 -7.11
C LYS A 71 7.41 -3.45 -8.56
N TYR A 72 6.35 -3.37 -9.35
CA TYR A 72 6.29 -3.90 -10.72
C TYR A 72 6.23 -2.80 -11.80
N GLU A 73 6.46 -1.54 -11.44
CA GLU A 73 6.44 -0.42 -12.37
C GLU A 73 7.36 -0.64 -13.58
N GLY A 74 6.82 -0.40 -14.78
CA GLY A 74 7.50 -0.64 -16.05
C GLY A 74 7.61 -2.11 -16.47
N THR A 75 7.03 -3.05 -15.70
CA THR A 75 7.12 -4.49 -15.95
C THR A 75 5.76 -5.14 -16.17
N THR A 76 5.78 -6.41 -16.61
CA THR A 76 4.58 -7.25 -16.74
C THR A 76 4.69 -8.42 -15.77
N VAL A 77 3.64 -8.64 -14.99
CA VAL A 77 3.55 -9.65 -13.94
C VAL A 77 2.25 -10.44 -14.09
N SER A 78 2.18 -11.66 -13.57
CA SER A 78 0.91 -12.41 -13.57
C SER A 78 -0.09 -11.75 -12.61
N GLN A 79 -1.39 -11.86 -12.92
CA GLN A 79 -2.45 -11.37 -12.04
C GLN A 79 -2.39 -12.06 -10.66
N GLU A 80 -2.07 -13.36 -10.64
CA GLU A 80 -1.91 -14.13 -9.40
C GLU A 80 -0.80 -13.57 -8.52
N GLU A 81 0.38 -13.29 -9.09
CA GLU A 81 1.50 -12.77 -8.34
C GLU A 81 1.23 -11.33 -7.83
N PHE A 82 0.66 -10.47 -8.67
CA PHE A 82 0.26 -9.12 -8.28
C PHE A 82 -0.76 -9.13 -7.13
N CYS A 83 -1.74 -10.03 -7.19
CA CYS A 83 -2.88 -10.07 -6.28
C CYS A 83 -2.72 -11.06 -5.12
N ARG A 84 -1.56 -11.67 -4.95
CA ARG A 84 -1.31 -12.70 -3.93
C ARG A 84 -1.69 -12.25 -2.51
N GLU A 85 -1.35 -11.01 -2.15
CA GLU A 85 -1.63 -10.43 -0.84
C GLU A 85 -3.02 -9.76 -0.76
N ILE A 86 -3.59 -9.42 -1.92
CA ILE A 86 -4.84 -8.66 -2.07
C ILE A 86 -6.05 -9.59 -2.07
N THR A 87 -5.95 -10.75 -2.74
CA THR A 87 -7.05 -11.71 -2.91
C THR A 87 -7.62 -12.16 -1.57
N PRO A 88 -6.82 -12.55 -0.55
CA PRO A 88 -7.35 -12.87 0.78
C PRO A 88 -8.02 -11.67 1.45
N ALA A 89 -7.48 -10.46 1.26
CA ALA A 89 -8.02 -9.23 1.83
C ALA A 89 -9.42 -8.90 1.27
N LEU A 90 -9.60 -9.07 -0.04
CA LEU A 90 -10.87 -8.88 -0.73
C LEU A 90 -11.91 -9.91 -0.27
N ALA A 91 -11.52 -11.17 -0.09
CA ALA A 91 -12.45 -12.21 0.39
C ALA A 91 -13.03 -11.86 1.77
N ILE A 92 -12.17 -11.41 2.70
CA ILE A 92 -12.60 -10.98 4.04
C ILE A 92 -13.46 -9.71 3.97
N PHE A 93 -13.11 -8.78 3.10
CA PHE A 93 -13.91 -7.57 2.87
C PHE A 93 -15.33 -7.91 2.39
N GLN A 94 -15.46 -8.82 1.44
CA GLN A 94 -16.74 -9.28 0.91
C GLN A 94 -17.61 -9.92 1.99
N GLU A 95 -17.02 -10.81 2.81
CA GLU A 95 -17.73 -11.48 3.91
C GLU A 95 -18.28 -10.47 4.93
N LYS A 96 -17.48 -9.47 5.30
CA LYS A 96 -17.86 -8.47 6.31
C LYS A 96 -18.89 -7.45 5.83
N THR A 97 -18.84 -7.09 4.55
CA THR A 97 -19.63 -5.97 4.02
C THR A 97 -20.82 -6.42 3.17
N ASN A 98 -20.87 -7.71 2.80
CA ASN A 98 -21.79 -8.26 1.81
C ASN A 98 -21.75 -7.51 0.47
N ARG A 99 -20.61 -6.85 0.15
CA ARG A 99 -20.36 -6.17 -1.11
C ARG A 99 -19.38 -7.00 -1.92
N ALA A 100 -19.83 -7.53 -3.06
CA ALA A 100 -18.95 -8.20 -3.99
C ALA A 100 -17.95 -7.19 -4.57
N MET A 101 -16.66 -7.50 -4.47
CA MET A 101 -15.59 -6.70 -5.06
C MET A 101 -14.53 -7.62 -5.65
N HIS A 102 -14.46 -7.66 -6.98
CA HIS A 102 -13.51 -8.50 -7.69
C HIS A 102 -12.18 -7.77 -7.91
N VAL A 103 -11.13 -8.54 -8.21
CA VAL A 103 -9.79 -8.00 -8.53
C VAL A 103 -9.85 -7.02 -9.71
N ASP A 104 -10.62 -7.33 -10.75
CA ASP A 104 -10.77 -6.43 -11.90
C ASP A 104 -11.40 -5.09 -11.51
N GLN A 105 -12.37 -5.12 -10.59
CA GLN A 105 -12.97 -3.90 -10.06
C GLN A 105 -11.98 -3.08 -9.23
N LEU A 106 -11.10 -3.73 -8.47
CA LEU A 106 -10.01 -3.04 -7.79
C LEU A 106 -9.08 -2.34 -8.79
N PHE A 107 -8.70 -3.00 -9.89
CA PHE A 107 -7.87 -2.37 -10.92
C PHE A 107 -8.55 -1.16 -11.56
N ILE A 108 -9.84 -1.29 -11.90
CA ILE A 108 -10.63 -0.18 -12.43
C ILE A 108 -10.63 0.99 -11.43
N GLU A 109 -10.88 0.73 -10.15
CA GLU A 109 -10.90 1.79 -9.14
C GLU A 109 -9.53 2.47 -8.95
N LEU A 110 -8.41 1.73 -9.03
CA LEU A 110 -7.07 2.31 -8.93
C LEU A 110 -6.73 3.20 -10.14
N VAL A 111 -7.17 2.81 -11.33
CA VAL A 111 -6.99 3.59 -12.57
C VAL A 111 -7.91 4.82 -12.57
N ASP A 112 -9.18 4.66 -12.19
CA ASP A 112 -10.16 5.76 -12.11
C ASP A 112 -9.74 6.82 -11.09
N GLN A 113 -9.09 6.41 -9.99
CA GLN A 113 -8.49 7.32 -9.01
C GLN A 113 -7.20 7.99 -9.51
N GLY A 114 -6.71 7.62 -10.68
CA GLY A 114 -5.48 8.16 -11.26
C GLY A 114 -4.24 7.79 -10.46
N TRP A 115 -4.26 6.69 -9.70
CA TRP A 115 -3.11 6.27 -8.90
C TRP A 115 -2.08 5.50 -9.72
N VAL A 116 -2.53 4.79 -10.74
CA VAL A 116 -1.73 3.88 -11.55
C VAL A 116 -2.23 3.88 -12.99
N GLU A 117 -1.31 3.58 -13.91
CA GLU A 117 -1.64 3.24 -15.29
C GLU A 117 -1.38 1.75 -15.51
N LEU A 118 -2.44 0.99 -15.75
CA LEU A 118 -2.39 -0.46 -15.89
C LEU A 118 -2.93 -0.91 -17.25
N LYS A 119 -2.34 -1.97 -17.81
CA LYS A 119 -2.92 -2.72 -18.92
C LYS A 119 -3.14 -4.17 -18.50
N LEU A 120 -4.39 -4.60 -18.57
CA LEU A 120 -4.80 -5.97 -18.28
C LEU A 120 -4.79 -6.79 -19.58
N ASN A 121 -4.22 -8.00 -19.51
CA ASN A 121 -4.33 -8.98 -20.58
C ASN A 121 -5.04 -10.22 -20.04
N ASP A 122 -6.30 -10.37 -20.40
CA ASP A 122 -7.14 -11.47 -19.93
C ASP A 122 -6.75 -12.83 -20.49
N ALA A 123 -6.18 -12.87 -21.70
CA ALA A 123 -5.78 -14.12 -22.35
C ALA A 123 -4.57 -14.75 -21.64
N SER A 124 -3.59 -13.93 -21.24
CA SER A 124 -2.41 -14.38 -20.50
C SER A 124 -2.52 -14.24 -18.98
N LYS A 125 -3.64 -13.71 -18.47
CA LYS A 125 -3.84 -13.38 -17.05
C LYS A 125 -2.66 -12.62 -16.47
N SER A 126 -2.25 -11.56 -17.16
CA SER A 126 -1.13 -10.71 -16.76
C SER A 126 -1.52 -9.25 -16.68
N VAL A 127 -0.82 -8.52 -15.81
CA VAL A 127 -0.94 -7.07 -15.61
C VAL A 127 0.38 -6.44 -16.01
N ARG A 128 0.32 -5.44 -16.88
CA ARG A 128 1.44 -4.54 -17.15
C ARG A 128 1.21 -3.25 -16.38
N VAL A 129 2.15 -2.92 -15.50
CA VAL A 129 2.16 -1.63 -14.79
C VAL A 129 2.98 -0.67 -15.64
N GLU A 130 2.33 0.28 -16.29
CA GLU A 130 3.04 1.25 -17.15
C GLU A 130 3.68 2.35 -16.30
N ASN A 131 2.94 2.85 -15.32
CA ASN A 131 3.36 3.95 -14.45
C ASN A 131 2.61 3.92 -13.11
N VAL A 132 3.27 4.38 -12.04
CA VAL A 132 2.64 4.63 -10.74
C VAL A 132 2.65 6.12 -10.47
N ILE A 133 1.47 6.72 -10.50
CA ILE A 133 1.28 8.18 -10.41
C ILE A 133 1.22 8.62 -8.94
N ALA A 134 0.47 7.88 -8.11
CA ALA A 134 0.32 8.19 -6.70
C ALA A 134 1.44 7.52 -5.88
N LEU A 135 2.21 8.32 -5.16
CA LEU A 135 3.25 7.82 -4.25
C LEU A 135 2.75 7.85 -2.81
N ARG A 136 2.94 6.73 -2.11
CA ARG A 136 2.76 6.62 -0.66
C ARG A 136 3.93 7.24 0.09
N ASP A 137 3.77 7.39 1.41
CA ASP A 137 4.83 7.91 2.26
C ASP A 137 6.07 7.01 2.23
N ALA A 138 7.23 7.66 2.12
CA ALA A 138 8.51 7.00 2.27
C ALA A 138 9.00 7.09 3.73
N TYR A 139 9.62 6.00 4.18
CA TYR A 139 10.25 5.90 5.49
C TYR A 139 11.63 6.55 5.46
N SER A 140 11.89 7.49 6.37
CA SER A 140 13.13 8.25 6.46
C SER A 140 13.74 8.25 7.87
N GLY A 141 13.42 7.24 8.68
CA GLY A 141 13.97 7.07 10.03
C GLY A 141 13.04 7.56 11.14
N GLU A 142 11.74 7.62 10.86
CA GLU A 142 10.72 7.87 11.88
C GLU A 142 10.75 6.77 12.95
N GLU A 143 10.31 7.09 14.17
CA GLU A 143 10.12 6.07 15.20
C GLU A 143 8.88 5.23 14.86
N LEU A 144 9.10 3.94 14.60
CA LEU A 144 8.04 2.97 14.35
C LEU A 144 7.49 2.43 15.67
N ARG A 145 6.17 2.33 15.79
CA ARG A 145 5.46 1.87 17.00
C ARG A 145 5.14 0.39 16.95
N VAL A 146 4.51 -0.05 15.87
CA VAL A 146 4.08 -1.44 15.66
C VAL A 146 4.89 -2.09 14.57
N LEU A 147 5.11 -1.37 13.47
CA LEU A 147 5.92 -1.88 12.37
C LEU A 147 7.39 -1.99 12.80
N HIS A 148 8.10 -2.93 12.20
CA HIS A 148 9.54 -3.04 12.35
C HIS A 148 10.26 -2.54 11.10
N ARG A 149 11.58 -2.31 11.22
CA ARG A 149 12.39 -1.85 10.09
C ARG A 149 12.33 -2.80 8.89
N ASP A 150 12.25 -4.10 9.14
CA ASP A 150 12.13 -5.12 8.10
C ASP A 150 10.79 -5.05 7.34
N ASP A 151 9.74 -4.54 7.99
CA ASP A 151 8.40 -4.37 7.39
C ASP A 151 8.34 -3.15 6.43
N VAL A 152 9.29 -2.19 6.56
CA VAL A 152 9.32 -0.94 5.77
C VAL A 152 10.57 -0.82 4.89
N VAL A 153 11.35 -1.88 4.77
CA VAL A 153 12.65 -1.88 4.06
C VAL A 153 12.54 -1.50 2.59
N ASP A 154 11.40 -1.82 1.95
CA ASP A 154 11.10 -1.48 0.57
C ASP A 154 10.79 0.01 0.37
N LYS A 155 10.52 0.74 1.46
CA LYS A 155 10.17 2.17 1.50
C LYS A 155 11.26 3.03 2.18
N ASP A 156 12.37 2.43 2.61
CA ASP A 156 13.47 3.12 3.30
C ASP A 156 14.29 3.99 2.31
N VAL A 157 14.20 5.31 2.47
CA VAL A 157 14.91 6.30 1.64
C VAL A 157 16.42 6.19 1.76
N GLN A 158 16.94 5.89 2.95
CA GLN A 158 18.39 5.78 3.15
C GLN A 158 18.92 4.54 2.43
N LEU A 159 18.20 3.43 2.52
CA LEU A 159 18.56 2.20 1.80
C LEU A 159 18.48 2.38 0.28
N ALA A 160 17.42 3.03 -0.21
CA ALA A 160 17.27 3.34 -1.63
C ALA A 160 18.41 4.24 -2.13
N THR A 161 18.76 5.27 -1.37
CA THR A 161 19.88 6.19 -1.68
C THR A 161 21.20 5.45 -1.76
N GLU A 162 21.47 4.53 -0.82
CA GLU A 162 22.71 3.75 -0.81
C GLU A 162 22.77 2.79 -2.01
N LYS A 163 21.67 2.12 -2.36
CA LYS A 163 21.58 1.27 -3.55
C LYS A 163 21.88 2.06 -4.83
N ILE A 164 21.32 3.25 -4.98
CA ILE A 164 21.56 4.13 -6.14
C ILE A 164 23.03 4.57 -6.20
N ARG A 165 23.64 4.93 -5.06
CA ARG A 165 25.06 5.28 -4.99
C ARG A 165 25.97 4.12 -5.40
N GLN A 166 25.67 2.91 -4.93
CA GLN A 166 26.42 1.71 -5.31
C GLN A 166 26.30 1.40 -6.80
N TRP A 167 25.10 1.53 -7.36
CA TRP A 167 24.86 1.36 -8.79
C TRP A 167 25.62 2.40 -9.62
N SER A 168 25.55 3.68 -9.25
CA SER A 168 26.28 4.77 -9.92
C SER A 168 27.79 4.53 -9.91
N LYS A 169 28.36 4.09 -8.78
CA LYS A 169 29.79 3.73 -8.70
C LYS A 169 30.16 2.62 -9.69
N LYS A 170 29.34 1.57 -9.82
CA LYS A 170 29.58 0.46 -10.76
C LYS A 170 29.62 0.93 -12.21
N LEU A 171 28.75 1.88 -12.59
CA LEU A 171 28.72 2.45 -13.93
C LEU A 171 29.95 3.30 -14.25
N THR A 172 30.53 3.97 -13.25
CA THR A 172 31.72 4.82 -13.46
C THR A 172 33.05 4.06 -13.50
N THR A 173 33.07 2.82 -13.01
CA THR A 173 34.26 1.94 -13.03
C THR A 173 34.22 0.88 -14.15
N SER A 174 33.19 0.90 -15.00
CA SER A 174 33.07 0.07 -16.21
C SER A 174 33.38 0.90 -17.45
#